data_AF-A0A8S3HWA3-F1
#
_entry.id   AF-A0A8S3HWA3-F1
#
_cell.length_a   1.000
_cell.length_b   1.000
_cell.length_c   1.000
_cell.angle_alpha   90.00
_cell.angle_beta   90.00
_cell.angle_gamma   90.00
#
_symmetry.space_group_name_H-M   'P 1'
#
loop_
_entity.id
_entity.type
_entity.pdbx_description
1 polymer ?
#
loop_
_entity_poly.entity_id
_entity_poly.type
_entity_poly.pdbx_seq_one_letter_code
_entity_poly.pdbx_strand_id
1 'polypeptide(L)'
;MILHLFLLLFQLQIKQISTETISGCTINNNNRRITNGKTSVTLSCPNNGYILVKNLTFGVHKTSLLSITPTCSYQPGDCTTRTTYIGMECNGLTTCDLDLNPQYLHICSQYSDYMVLDYSCLQGQSLSVCDSRLISTSFSKENRLFLRSPNYPHEYENSLNCSCQISAVKSQMKFLDFYLEERDEINICSRDHLQIHNRSYCGSSIDDNNYRSSSFSLNSSFQLTFKTNDVITRKGFWLSINSEQPIQVSCNSLIEPTSPITTTTITTPTSTTLQYSIPSSLIPLTESSRFNHNESNSNNN
;
A
#
# COMPACT_ATOMS: atom_id res chain seq x y z
N MET A 1 28.18 -22.53 26.18
CA MET A 1 27.10 -21.81 26.90
C MET A 1 27.08 -20.31 26.63
N ILE A 2 28.24 -19.63 26.60
CA ILE A 2 28.33 -18.17 26.34
C ILE A 2 27.91 -17.78 24.90
N LEU A 3 28.19 -18.62 23.89
CA LEU A 3 27.82 -18.34 22.50
C LEU A 3 26.31 -18.42 22.22
N HIS A 4 25.56 -19.23 22.99
CA HIS A 4 24.10 -19.29 22.90
C HIS A 4 23.42 -18.12 23.62
N LEU A 5 24.01 -17.61 24.70
CA LEU A 5 23.51 -16.43 25.40
C LEU A 5 23.64 -15.16 24.54
N PHE A 6 24.69 -15.07 23.71
CA PHE A 6 24.85 -13.99 22.73
C PHE A 6 23.85 -14.06 21.58
N LEU A 7 23.46 -15.26 21.11
CA LEU A 7 22.41 -15.41 20.08
C LEU A 7 21.01 -15.03 20.63
N LEU A 8 20.73 -15.38 21.89
CA LEU A 8 19.47 -15.02 22.56
C LEU A 8 19.35 -13.51 22.83
N LEU A 9 20.47 -12.83 23.10
CA LEU A 9 20.49 -11.37 23.23
C LEU A 9 20.33 -10.65 21.88
N PHE A 10 20.73 -11.26 20.76
CA PHE A 10 20.57 -10.68 19.42
C PHE A 10 19.13 -10.71 18.90
N GLN A 11 18.30 -11.65 19.36
CA GLN A 11 16.89 -11.77 18.94
C GLN A 11 15.95 -10.76 19.63
N LEU A 12 16.44 -9.97 20.60
CA LEU A 12 15.60 -9.22 21.54
C LEU A 12 15.93 -7.71 21.63
N GLN A 13 16.19 -7.06 20.50
CA GLN A 13 16.32 -5.59 20.45
C GLN A 13 15.33 -4.93 19.45
N ILE A 14 14.14 -5.51 19.30
CA ILE A 14 12.96 -4.66 19.08
C ILE A 14 12.56 -4.16 20.46
N LYS A 15 13.10 -3.01 20.88
CA LYS A 15 12.46 -2.17 21.89
C LYS A 15 11.07 -1.78 21.37
N GLN A 16 10.14 -2.71 21.50
CA GLN A 16 8.74 -2.59 21.18
C GLN A 16 8.13 -1.92 22.40
N ILE A 17 7.71 -0.67 22.25
CA ILE A 17 7.35 0.16 23.41
C ILE A 17 5.98 -0.23 23.96
N SER A 18 5.09 -0.68 23.09
CA SER A 18 3.79 -1.23 23.46
C SER A 18 3.28 -2.17 22.37
N THR A 19 2.59 -3.24 22.78
CA THR A 19 1.53 -3.87 21.98
C THR A 19 0.22 -3.29 22.45
N GLU A 20 -0.63 -2.87 21.53
CA GLU A 20 -2.01 -2.54 21.83
C GLU A 20 -2.94 -3.35 20.94
N THR A 21 -4.00 -3.87 21.55
CA THR A 21 -5.09 -4.54 20.87
C THR A 21 -6.31 -3.65 21.01
N ILE A 22 -6.80 -3.13 19.89
CA ILE A 22 -8.01 -2.32 19.84
C ILE A 22 -9.13 -3.15 19.26
N SER A 23 -10.30 -3.04 19.87
CA SER A 23 -11.50 -3.72 19.42
C SER A 23 -12.63 -2.71 19.22
N GLY A 24 -13.31 -2.76 18.06
CA GLY A 24 -14.34 -1.79 17.69
C GLY A 24 -15.49 -2.44 16.90
N CYS A 25 -16.69 -1.85 16.99
CA CYS A 25 -17.84 -2.19 16.15
C CYS A 25 -18.37 -0.92 15.44
N THR A 26 -19.19 -1.06 14.40
CA THR A 26 -19.95 0.04 13.74
C THR A 26 -21.32 -0.45 13.31
N ILE A 27 -22.41 0.29 13.61
CA ILE A 27 -23.79 -0.06 13.22
C ILE A 27 -24.66 1.18 12.95
N ASN A 28 -25.40 1.18 11.83
CA ASN A 28 -26.76 1.75 11.64
C ASN A 28 -27.34 1.26 10.27
N ASN A 29 -28.64 1.10 9.95
CA ASN A 29 -29.91 1.67 10.44
C ASN A 29 -31.07 0.64 10.36
N ASN A 30 -30.83 -0.62 10.76
CA ASN A 30 -31.85 -1.67 10.85
C ASN A 30 -31.81 -2.50 12.16
N ASN A 31 -31.02 -2.10 13.17
CA ASN A 31 -30.88 -2.74 14.49
C ASN A 31 -30.60 -4.27 14.46
N ARG A 32 -29.51 -4.74 15.03
CA ARG A 32 -29.10 -4.46 16.41
C ARG A 32 -27.61 -4.66 16.54
N ARG A 33 -26.92 -3.67 17.09
CA ARG A 33 -25.90 -3.73 18.16
C ARG A 33 -25.24 -2.34 18.25
N ILE A 34 -24.65 -2.01 19.40
CA ILE A 34 -24.18 -0.67 19.76
C ILE A 34 -22.66 -0.68 19.91
N THR A 35 -22.00 0.36 19.41
CA THR A 35 -20.68 0.79 19.87
C THR A 35 -20.52 2.29 19.85
N ASN A 36 -20.57 2.92 21.02
CA ASN A 36 -20.08 4.27 21.34
C ASN A 36 -20.28 5.43 20.31
N GLY A 37 -21.09 5.28 19.26
CA GLY A 37 -21.27 6.25 18.19
C GLY A 37 -20.02 6.54 17.33
N LYS A 38 -18.93 5.75 17.42
CA LYS A 38 -17.68 6.03 16.68
C LYS A 38 -17.67 5.31 15.33
N THR A 39 -17.39 6.04 14.25
CA THR A 39 -17.23 5.51 12.88
C THR A 39 -15.78 5.27 12.51
N SER A 40 -14.83 5.78 13.29
CA SER A 40 -13.40 5.61 13.11
C SER A 40 -12.68 5.47 14.46
N VAL A 41 -11.47 4.93 14.42
CA VAL A 41 -10.55 4.90 15.56
C VAL A 41 -9.22 5.53 15.17
N THR A 42 -8.76 6.47 16.00
CA THR A 42 -7.45 7.09 15.84
C THR A 42 -6.41 6.25 16.57
N LEU A 43 -5.46 5.71 15.81
CA LEU A 43 -4.23 5.13 16.33
C LEU A 43 -3.21 6.26 16.55
N SER A 44 -2.47 6.20 17.64
CA SER A 44 -1.39 7.16 17.90
C SER A 44 -0.28 6.52 18.70
N CYS A 45 0.97 6.73 18.29
CA CYS A 45 2.11 6.26 19.04
C CYS A 45 2.72 7.38 19.91
N PRO A 46 3.07 7.10 21.18
CA PRO A 46 3.68 8.10 22.05
C PRO A 46 5.08 8.48 21.56
N ASN A 47 5.56 9.66 21.98
CA ASN A 47 6.91 10.17 21.69
C ASN A 47 7.26 10.23 20.19
N ASN A 48 6.28 10.49 19.33
CA ASN A 48 6.44 10.50 17.87
C ASN A 48 6.95 9.16 17.30
N GLY A 49 6.59 8.04 17.94
CA GLY A 49 6.86 6.71 17.40
C GLY A 49 6.00 6.40 16.18
N TYR A 50 6.34 5.33 15.47
CA TYR A 50 5.66 4.90 14.25
C TYR A 50 4.81 3.67 14.50
N ILE A 51 3.62 3.65 13.91
CA ILE A 51 2.68 2.54 13.95
C ILE A 51 3.22 1.40 13.08
N LEU A 52 3.19 0.18 13.61
CA LEU A 52 3.34 -1.07 12.87
C LEU A 52 2.13 -1.95 13.17
N VAL A 53 1.20 -2.04 12.24
CA VAL A 53 0.09 -2.99 12.26
C VAL A 53 0.64 -4.39 12.02
N LYS A 54 0.30 -5.31 12.92
CA LYS A 54 0.73 -6.71 12.88
C LYS A 54 -0.36 -7.62 12.34
N ASN A 55 -1.60 -7.37 12.75
CA ASN A 55 -2.74 -8.18 12.37
C ASN A 55 -4.02 -7.37 12.47
N LEU A 56 -4.95 -7.57 11.54
CA LEU A 56 -6.31 -7.06 11.61
C LEU A 56 -7.26 -8.25 11.40
N THR A 57 -8.17 -8.45 12.34
CA THR A 57 -9.11 -9.57 12.31
C THR A 57 -10.52 -9.02 12.33
N PHE A 58 -11.34 -9.43 11.37
CA PHE A 58 -12.78 -9.20 11.40
C PHE A 58 -13.47 -10.46 11.89
N GLY A 59 -14.55 -10.30 12.65
CA GLY A 59 -15.31 -11.45 13.15
C GLY A 59 -16.81 -11.24 13.22
N VAL A 60 -17.52 -12.36 13.21
CA VAL A 60 -18.98 -12.49 13.33
C VAL A 60 -19.28 -13.41 14.51
N HIS A 61 -20.15 -12.97 15.40
CA HIS A 61 -20.50 -13.73 16.58
C HIS A 61 -21.33 -14.96 16.26
N LYS A 62 -20.99 -16.10 16.90
CA LYS A 62 -21.74 -17.35 16.74
C LYS A 62 -23.21 -17.24 17.14
N THR A 63 -23.50 -16.47 18.19
CA THR A 63 -24.84 -16.26 18.76
C THR A 63 -25.27 -14.81 18.60
N SER A 64 -25.37 -14.33 17.36
CA SER A 64 -25.79 -12.94 17.11
C SER A 64 -27.21 -12.62 17.67
N LEU A 65 -28.01 -13.66 17.97
CA LEU A 65 -29.43 -13.55 18.39
C LEU A 65 -29.75 -13.67 19.90
N LEU A 66 -28.80 -13.98 20.80
CA LEU A 66 -29.12 -14.30 22.21
C LEU A 66 -28.32 -13.53 23.29
N SER A 67 -27.25 -12.81 22.93
CA SER A 67 -26.50 -12.02 23.92
C SER A 67 -27.14 -10.64 24.11
N ILE A 68 -27.61 -10.39 25.33
CA ILE A 68 -28.25 -9.12 25.76
C ILE A 68 -27.22 -7.96 25.79
N THR A 69 -25.92 -8.28 25.74
CA THR A 69 -24.82 -7.32 25.60
C THR A 69 -23.95 -7.64 24.37
N PRO A 70 -23.91 -6.78 23.34
CA PRO A 70 -22.88 -6.90 22.30
C PRO A 70 -21.50 -6.69 22.89
N THR A 71 -20.62 -7.67 22.71
CA THR A 71 -19.18 -7.48 22.90
C THR A 71 -18.55 -7.14 21.55
N CYS A 72 -17.51 -6.31 21.53
CA CYS A 72 -16.75 -6.02 20.31
C CYS A 72 -15.44 -6.76 20.23
N SER A 73 -15.31 -7.82 21.01
CA SER A 73 -14.11 -8.63 21.12
C SER A 73 -14.40 -10.05 20.69
N TYR A 74 -13.38 -10.72 20.18
CA TYR A 74 -13.43 -12.13 19.85
C TYR A 74 -13.98 -13.00 21.00
N GLN A 75 -14.89 -13.91 20.66
CA GLN A 75 -15.37 -14.98 21.52
C GLN A 75 -15.05 -16.37 20.93
N PRO A 76 -14.80 -17.39 21.76
CA PRO A 76 -14.60 -18.75 21.28
C PRO A 76 -15.78 -19.24 20.43
N GLY A 77 -15.49 -19.63 19.19
CA GLY A 77 -16.48 -20.13 18.24
C GLY A 77 -17.01 -19.06 17.27
N ASP A 78 -16.57 -17.81 17.37
CA ASP A 78 -16.85 -16.78 16.38
C ASP A 78 -16.22 -17.14 15.03
N CYS A 79 -16.91 -16.78 13.94
CA CYS A 79 -16.37 -16.88 12.61
C CYS A 79 -15.46 -15.67 12.36
N THR A 80 -14.19 -15.89 12.01
CA THR A 80 -13.23 -14.79 11.83
C THR A 80 -12.46 -14.92 10.52
N THR A 81 -12.02 -13.78 9.99
CA THR A 81 -11.04 -13.72 8.91
C THR A 81 -9.94 -12.73 9.25
N ARG A 82 -8.71 -13.06 8.90
CA ARG A 82 -7.56 -12.15 9.05
C ARG A 82 -7.31 -11.45 7.73
N THR A 83 -7.02 -10.17 7.81
CA THR A 83 -6.53 -9.34 6.71
C THR A 83 -5.52 -8.35 7.26
N THR A 84 -4.76 -7.71 6.40
CA THR A 84 -3.85 -6.65 6.79
C THR A 84 -4.02 -5.41 5.92
N TYR A 85 -4.67 -5.51 4.76
CA TYR A 85 -4.74 -4.46 3.75
C TYR A 85 -5.19 -3.10 4.32
N ILE A 86 -6.34 -3.07 5.01
CA ILE A 86 -6.92 -1.83 5.56
C ILE A 86 -6.03 -1.22 6.66
N GLY A 87 -5.40 -2.05 7.49
CA GLY A 87 -4.57 -1.57 8.60
C GLY A 87 -3.17 -1.13 8.16
N MET A 88 -2.63 -1.71 7.09
CA MET A 88 -1.26 -1.46 6.65
C MET A 88 -1.04 -0.03 6.14
N GLU A 89 -2.09 0.69 5.74
CA GLU A 89 -2.01 2.11 5.40
C GLU A 89 -1.57 2.98 6.59
N CYS A 90 -1.73 2.50 7.83
CA CYS A 90 -1.22 3.19 9.01
C CYS A 90 0.27 2.96 9.27
N ASN A 91 0.90 1.99 8.61
CA ASN A 91 2.29 1.65 8.88
C ASN A 91 3.21 2.84 8.58
N GLY A 92 4.13 3.14 9.51
CA GLY A 92 5.07 4.25 9.34
C GLY A 92 4.50 5.63 9.59
N LEU A 93 3.22 5.76 9.99
CA LEU A 93 2.62 7.00 10.48
C LEU A 93 2.73 7.11 12.00
N THR A 94 2.76 8.33 12.52
CA THR A 94 2.71 8.59 13.98
C THR A 94 1.29 8.60 14.52
N THR A 95 0.33 8.94 13.67
CA THR A 95 -1.11 8.98 13.95
C THR A 95 -1.85 8.56 12.68
N CYS A 96 -2.90 7.76 12.81
CA CYS A 96 -3.67 7.24 11.69
C CYS A 96 -5.12 7.01 12.11
N ASP A 97 -6.07 7.45 11.29
CA ASP A 97 -7.48 7.15 11.51
C ASP A 97 -7.88 5.90 10.70
N LEU A 98 -8.44 4.91 11.37
CA LEU A 98 -8.98 3.71 10.74
C LEU A 98 -10.49 3.73 10.78
N ASP A 99 -11.11 3.56 9.62
CA ASP A 99 -12.55 3.44 9.50
C ASP A 99 -13.04 2.12 10.09
N LEU A 100 -14.08 2.20 10.91
CA LEU A 100 -14.64 1.04 11.59
C LEU A 100 -15.69 0.30 10.74
N ASN A 101 -15.70 0.49 9.41
CA ASN A 101 -16.74 0.00 8.52
C ASN A 101 -16.81 -1.54 8.50
N PRO A 102 -18.02 -2.15 8.65
CA PRO A 102 -18.18 -3.59 8.58
C PRO A 102 -17.70 -4.15 7.23
N GLN A 103 -16.97 -5.25 7.27
CA GLN A 103 -16.50 -5.94 6.07
C GLN A 103 -17.34 -7.20 5.82
N TYR A 104 -17.70 -7.47 4.57
CA TYR A 104 -18.39 -8.70 4.22
C TYR A 104 -17.41 -9.87 4.25
N LEU A 105 -17.63 -10.81 5.18
CA LEU A 105 -16.75 -11.96 5.36
C LEU A 105 -17.33 -13.13 4.58
N HIS A 106 -16.81 -13.40 3.38
CA HIS A 106 -17.30 -14.50 2.52
C HIS A 106 -17.35 -15.85 3.25
N ILE A 107 -16.33 -16.16 4.06
CA ILE A 107 -16.27 -17.39 4.86
C ILE A 107 -17.39 -17.48 5.92
N CYS A 108 -17.89 -16.34 6.40
CA CYS A 108 -18.98 -16.28 7.37
C CYS A 108 -20.35 -16.00 6.71
N SER A 109 -20.36 -15.68 5.40
CA SER A 109 -21.53 -15.23 4.64
C SER A 109 -22.29 -14.07 5.29
N GLN A 110 -21.59 -13.23 6.06
CA GLN A 110 -22.15 -12.15 6.87
C GLN A 110 -21.17 -10.98 6.96
N TYR A 111 -21.69 -9.78 7.22
CA TYR A 111 -20.87 -8.63 7.61
C TYR A 111 -20.31 -8.82 9.01
N SER A 112 -19.07 -8.38 9.22
CA SER A 112 -18.39 -8.45 10.51
C SER A 112 -19.15 -7.67 11.59
N ASP A 113 -19.30 -8.28 12.76
CA ASP A 113 -19.80 -7.62 13.96
C ASP A 113 -18.73 -6.76 14.63
N TYR A 114 -17.47 -7.18 14.56
CA TYR A 114 -16.35 -6.50 15.20
C TYR A 114 -15.06 -6.59 14.39
N MET A 115 -14.11 -5.72 14.72
CA MET A 115 -12.71 -5.84 14.32
C MET A 115 -11.78 -5.85 15.53
N VAL A 116 -10.66 -6.55 15.39
CA VAL A 116 -9.56 -6.59 16.35
C VAL A 116 -8.29 -6.22 15.61
N LEU A 117 -7.66 -5.13 16.00
CA LEU A 117 -6.40 -4.65 15.46
C LEU A 117 -5.29 -4.86 16.49
N ASP A 118 -4.25 -5.59 16.09
CA ASP A 118 -3.00 -5.69 16.83
C ASP A 118 -1.95 -4.81 16.17
N TYR A 119 -1.44 -3.82 16.89
CA TYR A 119 -0.38 -2.95 16.40
C TYR A 119 0.71 -2.73 17.46
N SER A 120 1.81 -2.14 17.03
CA SER A 120 2.93 -1.83 17.91
C SER A 120 3.55 -0.48 17.57
N CYS A 121 4.06 0.19 18.60
CA CYS A 121 4.76 1.45 18.44
C CYS A 121 6.27 1.24 18.38
N LEU A 122 6.87 1.66 17.28
CA LEU A 122 8.29 1.57 17.02
C LEU A 122 8.94 2.94 17.16
N GLN A 123 10.00 3.03 17.98
CA GLN A 123 10.84 4.24 18.06
C GLN A 123 12.09 4.11 17.20
N GLY A 124 12.55 5.25 16.71
CA GLY A 124 13.75 5.41 15.90
C GLY A 124 13.65 6.62 14.98
N GLN A 125 14.72 6.94 14.26
CA GLN A 125 14.66 7.94 13.20
C GLN A 125 14.04 7.31 11.95
N SER A 126 13.17 8.03 11.22
CA SER A 126 12.62 7.57 9.93
C SER A 126 13.01 8.55 8.83
N LEU A 127 13.62 8.05 7.77
CA LEU A 127 14.12 8.84 6.66
C LEU A 127 13.62 8.28 5.32
N SER A 128 13.34 9.16 4.36
CA SER A 128 13.15 8.75 2.98
C SER A 128 14.50 8.50 2.32
N VAL A 129 14.62 7.43 1.53
CA VAL A 129 15.83 7.14 0.76
C VAL A 129 16.11 8.18 -0.34
N CYS A 130 15.11 8.99 -0.69
CA CYS A 130 15.20 10.05 -1.70
C CYS A 130 15.34 11.46 -1.09
N ASP A 131 15.51 11.59 0.24
CA ASP A 131 15.70 12.89 0.86
C ASP A 131 17.07 13.48 0.52
N SER A 132 17.09 14.42 -0.44
CA SER A 132 18.30 15.09 -0.93
C SER A 132 19.01 15.93 0.14
N ARG A 133 18.42 16.16 1.31
CA ARG A 133 19.11 16.85 2.42
C ARG A 133 20.12 15.94 3.13
N LEU A 134 20.07 14.63 2.87
CA LEU A 134 20.96 13.62 3.48
C LEU A 134 22.28 13.46 2.72
N ILE A 135 22.65 14.42 1.86
CA ILE A 135 23.95 14.44 1.17
C ILE A 135 25.10 14.55 2.19
N SER A 136 24.89 15.26 3.31
CA SER A 136 25.80 15.27 4.45
C SER A 136 25.37 14.17 5.43
N THR A 137 26.29 13.23 5.71
CA THR A 137 26.06 12.05 6.57
C THR A 137 25.22 12.37 7.81
N SER A 138 24.04 11.75 7.91
CA SER A 138 23.20 11.79 9.11
C SER A 138 23.54 10.63 10.05
N PHE A 139 23.37 10.87 11.34
CA PHE A 139 23.53 9.86 12.39
C PHE A 139 22.18 9.56 13.02
N SER A 140 21.84 8.28 13.10
CA SER A 140 20.69 7.86 13.92
C SER A 140 21.01 8.14 15.38
N LYS A 141 20.14 8.91 16.06
CA LYS A 141 20.26 9.18 17.50
C LYS A 141 20.16 7.90 18.34
N GLU A 142 19.45 6.91 17.82
CA GLU A 142 19.31 5.59 18.41
C GLU A 142 20.02 4.55 17.55
N ASN A 143 20.22 3.36 18.11
CA ASN A 143 20.69 2.15 17.42
C ASN A 143 19.66 1.56 16.43
N ARG A 144 18.66 2.36 16.03
CA ARG A 144 17.63 1.99 15.06
C ARG A 144 17.39 3.12 14.07
N LEU A 145 17.30 2.75 12.80
CA LEU A 145 16.96 3.61 11.69
C LEU A 145 15.85 2.95 10.87
N PHE A 146 14.85 3.73 10.48
CA PHE A 146 13.89 3.34 9.47
C PHE A 146 14.18 4.05 8.16
N LEU A 147 14.17 3.29 7.06
CA LEU A 147 14.30 3.80 5.72
C LEU A 147 13.04 3.47 4.93
N ARG A 148 12.51 4.45 4.20
CA ARG A 148 11.29 4.27 3.39
C ARG A 148 11.44 4.87 2.01
N SER A 149 10.62 4.40 1.08
CA SER A 149 10.38 5.13 -0.17
C SER A 149 9.81 6.53 0.13
N PRO A 150 9.96 7.51 -0.78
CA PRO A 150 9.25 8.78 -0.65
C PRO A 150 7.74 8.53 -0.56
N ASN A 151 7.03 9.42 0.13
CA ASN A 151 5.58 9.41 0.35
C ASN A 151 5.00 8.21 1.13
N TYR A 152 5.76 7.15 1.39
CA TYR A 152 5.30 5.99 2.16
C TYR A 152 4.61 6.42 3.49
N PRO A 153 3.40 5.91 3.78
CA PRO A 153 2.75 4.72 3.17
C PRO A 153 1.96 4.97 1.87
N HIS A 154 1.91 6.20 1.37
CA HIS A 154 1.36 6.49 0.04
C HIS A 154 2.31 6.08 -1.07
N GLU A 155 1.81 6.08 -2.30
CA GLU A 155 2.58 5.65 -3.45
C GLU A 155 3.81 6.53 -3.70
N TYR A 156 4.90 5.87 -4.09
CA TYR A 156 6.11 6.57 -4.54
C TYR A 156 5.88 7.25 -5.89
N GLU A 157 6.77 8.18 -6.25
CA GLU A 157 6.74 8.85 -7.55
C GLU A 157 7.43 8.03 -8.64
N ASN A 158 7.08 8.33 -9.88
CA ASN A 158 7.78 7.85 -11.06
C ASN A 158 9.18 8.47 -11.21
N SER A 159 10.04 7.80 -11.97
CA SER A 159 11.37 8.27 -12.39
C SER A 159 12.33 8.61 -11.25
N LEU A 160 12.24 7.87 -10.15
CA LEU A 160 13.15 7.98 -9.01
C LEU A 160 14.45 7.24 -9.29
N ASN A 161 15.57 7.80 -8.83
CA ASN A 161 16.84 7.11 -8.77
C ASN A 161 17.61 7.61 -7.53
N CYS A 162 17.36 6.92 -6.42
CA CYS A 162 17.84 7.31 -5.10
C CYS A 162 18.82 6.26 -4.59
N SER A 163 19.95 6.71 -4.04
CA SER A 163 20.98 5.83 -3.50
C SER A 163 21.40 6.28 -2.12
N CYS A 164 21.37 5.36 -1.16
CA CYS A 164 21.85 5.56 0.19
C CYS A 164 23.08 4.69 0.49
N GLN A 165 24.13 5.30 1.01
CA GLN A 165 25.24 4.62 1.65
C GLN A 165 24.95 4.53 3.16
N ILE A 166 24.93 3.32 3.69
CA ILE A 166 24.61 3.04 5.09
C ILE A 166 25.82 2.36 5.74
N SER A 167 26.23 2.82 6.91
CA SER A 167 27.25 2.18 7.74
C SER A 167 26.65 1.83 9.09
N ALA A 168 26.65 0.54 9.41
CA ALA A 168 26.08 -0.01 10.63
C ALA A 168 26.88 -1.24 11.08
N VAL A 169 27.14 -1.34 12.39
CA VAL A 169 27.99 -2.40 12.96
C VAL A 169 27.12 -3.52 13.50
N LYS A 170 27.37 -4.74 13.00
CA LYS A 170 26.62 -5.97 13.35
C LYS A 170 25.11 -5.71 13.36
N SER A 171 24.61 -5.29 12.22
CA SER A 171 23.23 -4.83 12.10
C SER A 171 22.31 -5.88 11.49
N GLN A 172 21.03 -5.73 11.77
CA GLN A 172 19.96 -6.53 11.20
C GLN A 172 19.01 -5.59 10.46
N MET A 173 18.88 -5.78 9.15
CA MET A 173 17.82 -5.17 8.36
C MET A 173 16.59 -6.07 8.37
N LYS A 174 15.39 -5.49 8.39
CA LYS A 174 14.11 -6.17 8.13
C LYS A 174 13.24 -5.33 7.21
N PHE A 175 12.53 -5.98 6.30
CA PHE A 175 11.38 -5.38 5.64
C PHE A 175 10.20 -5.37 6.61
N LEU A 176 9.68 -4.20 6.93
CA LEU A 176 8.45 -4.03 7.70
C LEU A 176 7.23 -3.97 6.79
N ASP A 177 7.39 -3.35 5.63
CA ASP A 177 6.41 -3.38 4.55
C ASP A 177 7.08 -3.24 3.17
N PHE A 178 6.48 -3.81 2.14
CA PHE A 178 7.02 -3.83 0.79
C PHE A 178 5.94 -4.11 -0.27
N TYR A 179 5.81 -3.23 -1.25
CA TYR A 179 5.14 -3.50 -2.52
C TYR A 179 5.59 -2.50 -3.58
N LEU A 180 6.33 -3.00 -4.58
CA LEU A 180 6.69 -2.26 -5.80
C LEU A 180 5.98 -2.86 -7.01
N GLU A 181 6.07 -2.21 -8.17
CA GLU A 181 5.62 -2.79 -9.44
C GLU A 181 6.11 -4.22 -9.62
N GLU A 182 5.25 -5.09 -10.14
CA GLU A 182 5.56 -6.50 -10.36
C GLU A 182 6.64 -6.71 -11.43
N ARG A 183 7.20 -7.92 -11.46
CA ARG A 183 8.16 -8.34 -12.49
C ARG A 183 7.46 -8.45 -13.83
N ASP A 184 8.23 -8.19 -14.88
CA ASP A 184 7.88 -8.65 -16.21
C ASP A 184 8.20 -10.12 -16.40
N GLU A 185 7.46 -10.79 -17.28
CA GLU A 185 7.59 -12.23 -17.59
C GLU A 185 9.01 -12.66 -17.96
N ILE A 186 9.86 -11.71 -18.38
CA ILE A 186 11.19 -11.93 -18.94
C ILE A 186 12.32 -11.48 -18.01
N ASN A 187 12.07 -10.56 -17.06
CA ASN A 187 13.14 -9.88 -16.32
C ASN A 187 12.92 -9.79 -14.80
N ILE A 188 14.01 -10.01 -14.06
CA ILE A 188 14.08 -9.90 -12.60
C ILE A 188 14.07 -8.41 -12.22
N CYS A 189 12.88 -7.86 -11.91
CA CYS A 189 12.71 -6.51 -11.35
C CYS A 189 13.39 -5.40 -12.16
N SER A 190 13.20 -5.37 -13.49
CA SER A 190 13.84 -4.38 -14.38
C SER A 190 13.15 -3.02 -14.40
N ARG A 191 11.88 -2.96 -14.00
CA ARG A 191 11.11 -1.73 -13.87
C ARG A 191 11.44 -1.08 -12.52
N ASP A 192 10.52 -1.15 -11.58
CA ASP A 192 10.75 -0.67 -10.23
C ASP A 192 11.51 -1.70 -9.41
N HIS A 193 12.53 -1.25 -8.70
CA HIS A 193 13.26 -2.13 -7.80
C HIS A 193 13.95 -1.40 -6.66
N LEU A 194 14.00 -2.10 -5.54
CA LEU A 194 14.91 -1.83 -4.46
C LEU A 194 16.11 -2.78 -4.57
N GLN A 195 17.31 -2.25 -4.74
CA GLN A 195 18.54 -3.02 -4.80
C GLN A 195 19.27 -2.96 -3.46
N ILE A 196 19.61 -4.12 -2.90
CA ILE A 196 20.43 -4.28 -1.69
C ILE A 196 21.43 -5.40 -1.95
N HIS A 197 22.73 -5.16 -1.75
CA HIS A 197 23.79 -6.18 -1.88
C HIS A 197 23.71 -6.99 -3.18
N ASN A 198 23.59 -6.31 -4.33
CA ASN A 198 23.48 -6.89 -5.67
C ASN A 198 22.19 -7.66 -5.97
N ARG A 199 21.17 -7.60 -5.09
CA ARG A 199 19.87 -8.20 -5.31
C ARG A 199 18.79 -7.14 -5.45
N SER A 200 17.99 -7.26 -6.50
CA SER A 200 16.83 -6.42 -6.76
C SER A 200 15.56 -7.08 -6.21
N TYR A 201 14.74 -6.31 -5.51
CA TYR A 201 13.45 -6.70 -4.96
C TYR A 201 12.37 -5.85 -5.63
N CYS A 202 11.23 -6.47 -5.97
CA CYS A 202 10.05 -5.83 -6.55
C CYS A 202 8.81 -6.71 -6.35
N GLY A 203 7.63 -6.26 -6.80
CA GLY A 203 6.36 -6.91 -6.49
C GLY A 203 6.01 -6.83 -5.00
N SER A 204 5.08 -7.68 -4.57
CA SER A 204 4.61 -7.75 -3.17
C SER A 204 5.34 -8.81 -2.33
N SER A 205 6.17 -9.63 -2.95
CA SER A 205 6.90 -10.71 -2.28
C SER A 205 8.40 -10.43 -2.25
N ILE A 206 8.98 -10.52 -1.06
CA ILE A 206 10.44 -10.45 -0.85
C ILE A 206 11.10 -11.80 -1.24
N ASP A 207 10.29 -12.85 -1.44
CA ASP A 207 10.74 -14.18 -1.80
C ASP A 207 11.04 -14.24 -3.31
N ASP A 208 12.30 -13.96 -3.64
CA ASP A 208 12.89 -14.46 -4.88
C ASP A 208 13.90 -15.58 -4.56
N ASN A 209 13.84 -16.69 -5.29
CA ASN A 209 14.89 -17.72 -5.37
C ASN A 209 15.56 -18.16 -4.03
N ASN A 210 14.88 -19.01 -3.25
CA ASN A 210 15.44 -19.85 -2.18
C ASN A 210 15.95 -19.19 -0.87
N TYR A 211 15.87 -17.87 -0.69
CA TYR A 211 16.22 -17.23 0.59
C TYR A 211 15.00 -16.56 1.22
N ARG A 212 14.31 -17.31 2.10
CA ARG A 212 13.06 -16.97 2.81
C ARG A 212 13.21 -15.88 3.89
N SER A 213 14.22 -15.04 3.81
CA SER A 213 14.55 -14.14 4.90
C SER A 213 14.22 -12.72 4.50
N SER A 214 13.10 -12.20 5.03
CA SER A 214 12.78 -10.76 5.07
C SER A 214 13.74 -9.99 5.99
N SER A 215 14.80 -10.64 6.47
CA SER A 215 15.82 -10.09 7.35
C SER A 215 17.23 -10.48 6.93
N PHE A 216 18.14 -9.52 7.02
CA PHE A 216 19.52 -9.65 6.57
C PHE A 216 20.47 -9.22 7.69
N SER A 217 21.45 -10.07 8.00
CA SER A 217 22.58 -9.68 8.85
C SER A 217 23.60 -8.92 8.00
N LEU A 218 24.02 -7.77 8.50
CA LEU A 218 24.90 -6.83 7.81
C LEU A 218 26.10 -6.56 8.72
N ASN A 219 27.29 -6.94 8.27
CA ASN A 219 28.52 -6.83 9.07
C ASN A 219 29.35 -5.58 8.77
N SER A 220 28.97 -4.80 7.74
CA SER A 220 29.72 -3.65 7.24
C SER A 220 28.79 -2.65 6.54
N SER A 221 29.37 -1.56 6.03
CA SER A 221 28.68 -0.61 5.18
C SER A 221 28.12 -1.26 3.91
N PHE A 222 26.97 -0.78 3.47
CA PHE A 222 26.29 -1.25 2.26
C PHE A 222 25.56 -0.12 1.53
N GLN A 223 25.30 -0.35 0.25
CA GLN A 223 24.52 0.55 -0.59
C GLN A 223 23.11 0.00 -0.77
N LEU A 224 22.13 0.90 -0.70
CA LEU A 224 20.74 0.66 -1.05
C LEU A 224 20.37 1.61 -2.19
N THR A 225 19.80 1.07 -3.27
CA THR A 225 19.38 1.87 -4.43
C THR A 225 17.90 1.63 -4.70
N PHE A 226 17.11 2.68 -4.83
CA PHE A 226 15.71 2.60 -5.23
C PHE A 226 15.53 3.29 -6.58
N LYS A 227 15.03 2.54 -7.56
CA LYS A 227 14.74 3.05 -8.91
C LYS A 227 13.31 2.75 -9.32
N THR A 228 12.68 3.69 -10.01
CA THR A 228 11.33 3.55 -10.56
C THR A 228 11.26 3.98 -12.02
N ASN A 229 10.33 3.39 -12.79
CA ASN A 229 10.04 3.79 -14.17
C ASN A 229 9.06 4.98 -14.22
N ASP A 230 8.51 5.29 -15.40
CA ASP A 230 7.62 6.42 -15.65
C ASP A 230 6.12 6.07 -15.70
N VAL A 231 5.73 4.83 -15.32
CA VAL A 231 4.39 4.30 -15.60
C VAL A 231 3.61 3.95 -14.33
N ILE A 232 4.07 2.96 -13.57
CA ILE A 232 3.27 2.31 -12.53
C ILE A 232 3.90 2.50 -11.16
N THR A 233 3.11 3.03 -10.24
CA THR A 233 3.50 3.21 -8.85
C THR A 233 2.77 2.22 -7.93
N ARG A 234 3.33 2.01 -6.75
CA ARG A 234 2.77 1.22 -5.64
C ARG A 234 3.13 1.90 -4.32
N LYS A 235 2.70 1.34 -3.19
CA LYS A 235 2.94 1.92 -1.85
C LYS A 235 4.41 2.07 -1.47
N GLY A 236 5.32 1.32 -2.10
CA GLY A 236 6.74 1.37 -1.81
C GLY A 236 7.17 0.45 -0.67
N PHE A 237 8.07 0.93 0.18
CA PHE A 237 8.68 0.10 1.23
C PHE A 237 8.96 0.85 2.52
N TRP A 238 9.04 0.09 3.60
CA TRP A 238 9.51 0.54 4.89
C TRP A 238 10.41 -0.52 5.52
N LEU A 239 11.65 -0.15 5.81
CA LEU A 239 12.69 -1.01 6.35
C LEU A 239 13.03 -0.57 7.77
N SER A 240 13.38 -1.53 8.62
CA SER A 240 14.06 -1.27 9.88
C SER A 240 15.48 -1.79 9.85
N ILE A 241 16.43 -0.97 10.30
CA ILE A 241 17.81 -1.35 10.54
C ILE A 241 18.09 -1.19 12.02
N ASN A 242 18.45 -2.28 12.69
CA ASN A 242 18.89 -2.30 14.08
C ASN A 242 20.39 -2.59 14.12
N SER A 243 21.16 -1.86 14.91
CA SER A 243 22.63 -1.93 14.96
C SER A 243 23.14 -1.95 16.40
N GLU A 244 24.34 -2.46 16.67
CA GLU A 244 24.96 -2.33 17.99
C GLU A 244 25.48 -0.90 18.26
N GLN A 245 25.71 -0.13 17.19
CA GLN A 245 26.29 1.22 17.21
C GLN A 245 25.42 2.21 16.42
N PRO A 246 25.60 3.53 16.61
CA PRO A 246 24.91 4.54 15.81
C PRO A 246 25.06 4.31 14.31
N ILE A 247 23.96 4.44 13.58
CA ILE A 247 23.91 4.19 12.15
C ILE A 247 24.25 5.49 11.43
N GLN A 248 25.19 5.42 10.49
CA GLN A 248 25.47 6.52 9.57
C GLN A 248 24.74 6.26 8.26
N VAL A 249 24.10 7.30 7.73
CA VAL A 249 23.40 7.24 6.45
C VAL A 249 23.65 8.51 5.65
N SER A 250 23.98 8.34 4.38
CA SER A 250 24.07 9.43 3.40
C SER A 250 23.28 9.01 2.17
N CYS A 251 22.34 9.85 1.73
CA CYS A 251 21.48 9.55 0.59
C CYS A 251 21.54 10.67 -0.44
N ASN A 252 21.55 10.27 -1.71
CA ASN A 252 21.54 11.16 -2.86
C ASN A 252 20.36 10.79 -3.76
N SER A 253 19.64 11.80 -4.26
CA SER A 253 18.67 11.64 -5.33
C SER A 253 19.33 12.10 -6.63
N LEU A 254 19.57 11.17 -7.54
CA LEU A 254 19.99 11.47 -8.90
C LEU A 254 18.71 11.60 -9.71
N ILE A 255 18.35 12.82 -10.09
CA ILE A 255 17.23 13.00 -11.03
C ILE A 255 17.72 12.41 -12.35
N GLU A 256 17.15 11.28 -12.78
CA GLU A 256 17.40 10.77 -14.11
C GLU A 256 16.75 11.77 -15.08
N PRO A 257 17.46 12.27 -16.11
CA PRO A 257 16.89 13.21 -17.04
C PRO A 257 15.64 12.58 -17.63
N THR A 258 14.48 13.18 -17.35
CA THR A 258 13.23 12.78 -17.96
C THR A 258 13.47 12.74 -19.46
N SER A 259 13.27 11.56 -20.06
CA SER A 259 13.25 11.45 -21.52
C SER A 259 12.29 12.53 -22.03
N PRO A 260 12.65 13.31 -23.08
CA PRO A 260 11.82 14.41 -23.53
C PRO A 260 10.42 13.88 -23.80
N ILE A 261 9.44 14.46 -23.11
CA ILE A 261 8.02 14.25 -23.37
C ILE A 261 7.85 14.50 -24.86
N THR A 262 7.64 13.43 -25.63
CA THR A 262 7.27 13.58 -27.03
C THR A 262 5.90 14.21 -26.99
N THR A 263 5.86 15.53 -27.20
CA THR A 263 4.62 16.27 -27.31
C THR A 263 4.00 15.82 -28.62
N THR A 264 3.13 14.82 -28.56
CA THR A 264 2.25 14.47 -29.66
C THR A 264 1.34 15.67 -29.85
N THR A 265 1.73 16.57 -30.75
CA THR A 265 0.88 17.62 -31.27
C THR A 265 -0.38 16.96 -31.83
N ILE A 266 -1.50 17.13 -31.14
CA ILE A 266 -2.82 16.81 -31.67
C ILE A 266 -3.07 17.79 -32.82
N THR A 267 -2.69 17.39 -34.04
CA THR A 267 -3.14 18.07 -35.24
C THR A 267 -4.64 17.82 -35.40
N THR A 268 -5.40 18.90 -35.24
CA THR A 268 -6.81 19.00 -35.54
C THR A 268 -7.06 18.57 -37.00
N PRO A 269 -7.99 17.64 -37.29
CA PRO A 269 -8.31 17.34 -38.67
C PRO A 269 -9.00 18.54 -39.32
N THR A 270 -8.38 19.05 -40.38
CA THR A 270 -8.92 20.10 -41.25
C THR A 270 -10.10 19.52 -42.04
N SER A 271 -11.26 20.16 -41.93
CA SER A 271 -12.47 19.79 -42.66
C SER A 271 -12.24 19.99 -44.16
N THR A 272 -12.18 18.90 -44.92
CA THR A 272 -12.17 18.93 -46.39
C THR A 272 -13.56 18.57 -46.89
N THR A 273 -14.22 19.55 -47.49
CA THR A 273 -15.50 19.41 -48.18
C THR A 273 -15.29 18.62 -49.48
N LEU A 274 -15.80 17.39 -49.52
CA LEU A 274 -15.92 16.64 -50.77
C LEU A 274 -17.15 17.14 -51.53
N GLN A 275 -16.94 17.97 -52.56
CA GLN A 275 -17.95 18.27 -53.56
C GLN A 275 -18.07 17.09 -54.53
N TYR A 276 -19.20 16.39 -54.48
CA TYR A 276 -19.60 15.42 -55.51
C TYR A 276 -20.31 16.15 -56.65
N SER A 277 -19.73 16.07 -57.85
CA SER A 277 -20.38 16.49 -59.10
C SER A 277 -21.29 15.37 -59.62
N ILE A 278 -22.55 15.71 -59.87
CA ILE A 278 -23.57 14.82 -60.43
C ILE A 278 -23.48 14.86 -61.96
N PRO A 279 -23.39 13.72 -62.66
CA PRO A 279 -23.58 13.67 -64.11
C PRO A 279 -25.07 13.64 -64.47
N SER A 280 -25.47 14.52 -65.39
CA SER A 280 -26.83 14.70 -65.89
C SER A 280 -27.15 13.75 -67.06
N SER A 281 -28.07 12.81 -66.86
CA SER A 281 -28.90 12.13 -67.89
C SER A 281 -29.76 11.08 -67.17
N LEU A 282 -31.10 11.03 -67.18
CA LEU A 282 -32.15 11.51 -68.07
C LEU A 282 -33.41 11.88 -67.24
N ILE A 283 -34.20 12.82 -67.77
CA ILE A 283 -35.55 13.20 -67.33
C ILE A 283 -36.59 12.34 -68.14
N PRO A 284 -37.90 12.42 -67.87
CA PRO A 284 -38.74 11.74 -66.86
C PRO A 284 -39.78 10.80 -67.52
N LEU A 285 -40.77 10.34 -66.74
CA LEU A 285 -42.23 10.22 -66.99
C LEU A 285 -42.72 9.13 -65.99
N THR A 286 -43.81 9.20 -65.23
CA THR A 286 -44.90 10.15 -64.99
C THR A 286 -45.68 9.62 -63.77
N GLU A 287 -46.25 10.57 -63.02
CA GLU A 287 -47.54 10.53 -62.32
C GLU A 287 -47.89 9.52 -61.20
N SER A 288 -48.55 10.13 -60.20
CA SER A 288 -49.77 9.65 -59.54
C SER A 288 -49.60 8.63 -58.40
N SER A 289 -49.65 9.13 -57.15
CA SER A 289 -50.90 9.27 -56.38
C SER A 289 -50.72 9.09 -54.85
N ARG A 290 -51.41 9.99 -54.12
CA ARG A 290 -52.13 9.79 -52.84
C ARG A 290 -51.34 9.47 -51.56
N PHE A 291 -51.37 10.47 -50.66
CA PHE A 291 -51.98 10.42 -49.31
C PHE A 291 -52.26 9.03 -48.72
N ASN A 292 -51.62 8.69 -47.60
CA ASN A 292 -52.19 8.92 -46.27
C ASN A 292 -51.26 8.45 -45.14
N HIS A 293 -51.12 9.31 -44.12
CA HIS A 293 -50.89 8.91 -42.74
C HIS A 293 -52.08 8.08 -42.24
N ASN A 294 -51.83 7.19 -41.28
CA ASN A 294 -52.63 7.15 -40.06
C ASN A 294 -51.94 6.30 -38.98
N GLU A 295 -51.60 6.96 -37.88
CA GLU A 295 -51.78 6.39 -36.54
C GLU A 295 -53.28 6.25 -36.23
N SER A 296 -53.66 5.24 -35.45
CA SER A 296 -54.30 5.38 -34.13
C SER A 296 -55.21 4.18 -33.76
N ASN A 297 -55.05 3.76 -32.49
CA ASN A 297 -55.99 3.17 -31.53
C ASN A 297 -57.25 2.41 -31.99
N SER A 298 -57.51 1.25 -31.36
CA SER A 298 -58.73 1.07 -30.53
C SER A 298 -58.68 -0.20 -29.67
N ASN A 299 -59.21 -0.05 -28.46
CA ASN A 299 -59.66 -1.05 -27.50
C ASN A 299 -60.59 -2.13 -28.08
N ASN A 300 -60.59 -3.33 -27.47
CA ASN A 300 -61.74 -4.00 -26.80
C ASN A 300 -61.59 -5.54 -26.82
N ASN A 301 -61.36 -6.14 -25.65
CA ASN A 301 -62.14 -7.23 -25.03
C ASN A 301 -61.40 -7.80 -23.83
#